data_AF-A0A9N8HE64-F1
#
_entry.id   AF-A0A9N8HE64-F1
#
_cell.length_a   1.000
_cell.length_b   1.000
_cell.length_c   1.000
_cell.angle_alpha   90.00
_cell.angle_beta   90.00
_cell.angle_gamma   90.00
#
_symmetry.space_group_name_H-M   'P 1'
#
loop_
_entity.id
_entity.type
_entity.pdbx_description
1 polymer ?
#
loop_
_entity_poly.entity_id
_entity_poly.type
_entity_poly.pdbx_seq_one_letter_code
_entity_poly.pdbx_strand_id
1 'polypeptide(L)'
;MKIASRNNNRRKPQVRTSQLVLGILVCVLAGAVVLFGTSMAFLTQHEKQTSGNNNNNIKEDVISKPLATNTNTGKKEKSASTLLRHQLPAPPAISSQTVKTALDKVKQEFYDRYGGEQAANALYQKTITFFGAMDKTADRILRAVAQQEAFVMGFAGYSITVGRGNFFSQSFPFVVERTLQDILQKVGVPNFIVRNSAIGGIPSFPYAYCLDHFVSKQTDVLSWDFSMNEMSKDPAVFEAYLRQALHQLPKQPMIIMVDNNNLRAQVLEKYVNLGLLQGALTVAKAGAVIDPALLQKPDDQKPPGLQKWDEFGAPDGCPGKGSWHPKKAEHEFMGWMIAMHFVQALEIVHQTQVDNPNHWYKPYLEQQPQVRVTFPKPLSNPPPNDESVTEILFGHANDNDNQYQMKELSCRTNFLPATDYEKVLPSLVIAGLSNEATAENIMETRNDDFYHKGWVLDVSPVERDTKRKVETCGGLGYIDMKIALYGIPESGPLELFLPYEGAPHDHNDATESDAQHWFDGLIVCEANDKRSKEACQLDRDIEYVVGGVKVPSVVRVNGAGEYLKRKTCVSVGVPAGAKIGRRQEVAADSSQTQGIGLPVSITAKAPVTRKVGACCLSHIVWEQH
;
A
#
# COMPACT_ATOMS: atom_id res chain seq x y z
N MET A 1 -36.84 -57.94 -16.51
CA MET A 1 -36.49 -57.92 -17.95
C MET A 1 -35.02 -57.54 -18.06
N LYS A 2 -34.17 -58.42 -18.60
CA LYS A 2 -32.71 -58.30 -18.72
C LYS A 2 -32.31 -57.34 -19.85
N ILE A 3 -31.10 -56.77 -19.77
CA ILE A 3 -30.04 -56.60 -20.81
C ILE A 3 -28.97 -55.68 -20.16
N ALA A 4 -27.85 -56.20 -19.64
CA ALA A 4 -26.62 -56.73 -20.26
C ALA A 4 -25.60 -55.64 -20.64
N SER A 5 -24.42 -55.74 -20.01
CA SER A 5 -23.25 -54.87 -20.19
C SER A 5 -22.44 -55.29 -21.41
N ARG A 6 -21.69 -54.34 -22.00
CA ARG A 6 -20.65 -54.64 -22.99
C ARG A 6 -19.41 -53.77 -22.81
N ASN A 7 -18.34 -54.47 -22.45
CA ASN A 7 -16.93 -54.10 -22.59
C ASN A 7 -16.59 -53.67 -24.01
N ASN A 8 -15.67 -52.71 -24.17
CA ASN A 8 -14.89 -52.59 -25.40
C ASN A 8 -13.44 -52.15 -25.12
N ASN A 9 -12.55 -53.13 -25.26
CA ASN A 9 -11.11 -52.98 -25.43
C ASN A 9 -10.82 -52.23 -26.74
N ARG A 10 -9.95 -51.21 -26.71
CA ARG A 10 -9.23 -50.74 -27.90
C ARG A 10 -7.73 -50.76 -27.68
N ARG A 11 -7.10 -51.53 -28.56
CA ARG A 11 -5.66 -51.80 -28.69
C ARG A 11 -4.89 -50.55 -29.12
N LYS A 12 -3.66 -50.42 -28.61
CA LYS A 12 -2.61 -49.51 -29.11
C LYS A 12 -2.05 -50.03 -30.44
N PRO A 13 -1.66 -49.16 -31.39
CA PRO A 13 -0.77 -49.54 -32.47
C PRO A 13 0.70 -49.40 -32.04
N GLN A 14 1.47 -50.45 -32.29
CA GLN A 14 2.93 -50.42 -32.40
C GLN A 14 3.33 -49.65 -33.66
N VAL A 15 4.32 -48.76 -33.55
CA VAL A 15 5.14 -48.33 -34.69
C VAL A 15 6.60 -48.61 -34.36
N ARG A 16 7.26 -49.21 -35.34
CA ARG A 16 8.62 -49.75 -35.33
C ARG A 16 9.66 -48.64 -35.23
N THR A 17 10.72 -48.98 -34.52
CA THR A 17 12.04 -48.35 -34.54
C THR A 17 12.75 -48.58 -35.88
N SER A 18 13.35 -47.53 -36.42
CA SER A 18 14.48 -47.60 -37.34
C SER A 18 15.35 -46.36 -37.18
N GLN A 19 16.65 -46.60 -37.20
CA GLN A 19 17.76 -45.72 -36.83
C GLN A 19 18.07 -44.62 -37.85
N LEU A 20 19.01 -43.75 -37.43
CA LEU A 20 19.78 -42.74 -38.17
C LEU A 20 19.03 -41.46 -38.54
N VAL A 21 19.27 -40.37 -37.79
CA VAL A 21 20.22 -39.32 -38.22
C VAL A 21 20.83 -38.68 -36.97
N LEU A 22 22.16 -38.79 -36.90
CA LEU A 22 23.07 -38.11 -36.00
C LEU A 22 23.24 -36.66 -36.52
N GLY A 23 22.96 -35.65 -35.70
CA GLY A 23 23.32 -34.26 -36.01
C GLY A 23 22.26 -33.25 -35.61
N ILE A 24 22.68 -32.25 -34.82
CA ILE A 24 21.93 -31.07 -34.38
C ILE A 24 21.08 -31.29 -33.12
N LEU A 25 21.74 -31.45 -31.97
CA LEU A 25 21.15 -31.10 -30.68
C LEU A 25 22.24 -30.71 -29.66
N VAL A 26 22.88 -29.55 -29.87
CA VAL A 26 23.80 -28.91 -28.90
C VAL A 26 23.46 -27.43 -28.62
N CYS A 27 22.44 -26.82 -29.24
CA CYS A 27 22.23 -25.36 -29.13
C CYS A 27 21.08 -24.85 -28.25
N VAL A 28 20.50 -25.63 -27.32
CA VAL A 28 19.37 -25.12 -26.49
C VAL A 28 19.59 -25.20 -24.97
N LEU A 29 20.79 -25.58 -24.49
CA LEU A 29 21.10 -25.62 -23.05
C LEU A 29 22.33 -24.80 -22.64
N ALA A 30 22.55 -23.67 -23.32
CA ALA A 30 23.60 -22.69 -22.97
C ALA A 30 23.10 -21.23 -23.00
N GLY A 31 21.82 -20.99 -22.72
CA GLY A 31 21.17 -19.68 -22.81
C GLY A 31 20.69 -19.06 -21.48
N ALA A 32 21.13 -19.58 -20.32
CA ALA A 32 20.62 -19.12 -19.02
C ALA A 32 21.69 -18.89 -17.93
N VAL A 33 22.99 -18.87 -18.26
CA VAL A 33 24.08 -18.70 -17.26
C VAL A 33 25.03 -17.53 -17.59
N VAL A 34 24.84 -16.82 -18.70
CA VAL A 34 25.67 -15.66 -19.04
C VAL A 34 24.84 -14.39 -18.97
N LEU A 35 24.71 -13.79 -17.78
CA LEU A 35 24.35 -12.37 -17.66
C LEU A 35 24.72 -11.68 -16.33
N PHE A 36 25.52 -12.30 -15.45
CA PHE A 36 26.07 -11.60 -14.28
C PHE A 36 27.45 -12.15 -13.94
N GLY A 37 28.49 -11.55 -14.51
CA GLY A 37 29.85 -11.86 -14.13
C GLY A 37 30.88 -11.30 -15.10
N THR A 38 31.16 -10.01 -15.00
CA THR A 38 32.49 -9.40 -15.23
C THR A 38 32.39 -7.89 -15.06
N SER A 39 32.85 -7.36 -13.93
CA SER A 39 33.44 -6.02 -13.82
C SER A 39 34.17 -5.92 -12.48
N MET A 40 35.33 -6.55 -12.42
CA MET A 40 36.42 -6.20 -11.51
C MET A 40 37.70 -6.19 -12.35
N ALA A 41 38.57 -5.23 -12.04
CA ALA A 41 39.87 -4.90 -12.65
C ALA A 41 39.82 -3.99 -13.90
N PHE A 42 39.89 -2.68 -13.70
CA PHE A 42 41.03 -1.82 -14.08
C PHE A 42 40.69 -0.35 -13.81
N LEU A 43 41.41 0.29 -12.87
CA LEU A 43 42.06 1.60 -13.01
C LEU A 43 42.50 2.14 -11.64
N THR A 44 43.77 1.90 -11.35
CA THR A 44 44.59 2.79 -10.52
C THR A 44 45.05 4.00 -11.34
N GLN A 45 45.20 5.14 -10.65
CA GLN A 45 45.86 6.39 -11.05
C GLN A 45 45.13 7.29 -12.06
N HIS A 46 44.49 8.34 -11.53
CA HIS A 46 44.97 9.71 -11.80
C HIS A 46 44.39 10.70 -10.78
N GLU A 47 45.23 11.16 -9.85
CA GLU A 47 45.11 12.49 -9.25
C GLU A 47 45.40 13.53 -10.34
N LYS A 48 44.51 14.50 -10.51
CA LYS A 48 44.88 15.91 -10.71
C LYS A 48 43.66 16.82 -10.51
N GLN A 49 43.84 17.71 -9.54
CA GLN A 49 43.17 18.97 -9.28
C GLN A 49 42.33 19.56 -10.42
N THR A 50 41.06 19.84 -10.13
CA THR A 50 40.44 21.14 -10.47
C THR A 50 39.46 21.54 -9.36
N SER A 51 39.88 22.55 -8.61
CA SER A 51 39.05 23.37 -7.73
C SER A 51 38.05 24.15 -8.58
N GLY A 52 36.76 23.88 -8.42
CA GLY A 52 35.66 24.59 -9.07
C GLY A 52 34.55 24.84 -8.07
N ASN A 53 34.69 25.94 -7.34
CA ASN A 53 33.78 26.45 -6.33
C ASN A 53 32.44 26.88 -6.99
N ASN A 54 31.35 26.14 -6.76
CA ASN A 54 29.99 26.57 -7.10
C ASN A 54 29.05 26.25 -5.94
N ASN A 55 28.97 27.22 -5.02
CA ASN A 55 27.94 27.29 -3.98
C ASN A 55 26.58 27.62 -4.62
N ASN A 56 25.77 26.60 -4.88
CA ASN A 56 24.32 26.76 -5.02
C ASN A 56 23.64 26.05 -3.85
N ASN A 57 23.42 26.81 -2.78
CA ASN A 57 22.56 26.45 -1.65
C ASN A 57 21.11 26.37 -2.15
N ILE A 58 20.66 25.19 -2.55
CA ILE A 58 19.24 24.84 -2.56
C ILE A 58 18.95 24.34 -1.14
N LYS A 59 18.29 25.18 -0.33
CA LYS A 59 17.78 24.78 0.97
C LYS A 59 16.65 23.76 0.75
N GLU A 60 16.90 22.52 1.13
CA GLU A 60 15.87 21.53 1.43
C GLU A 60 15.14 21.94 2.72
N ASP A 61 14.18 22.86 2.60
CA ASP A 61 13.23 23.20 3.67
C ASP A 61 11.86 22.57 3.35
N VAL A 62 11.77 21.23 3.24
CA VAL A 62 10.48 20.50 3.18
C VAL A 62 10.57 19.13 3.88
N ILE A 63 11.22 19.02 5.03
CA ILE A 63 10.93 17.96 6.01
C ILE A 63 11.14 18.59 7.39
N SER A 64 10.18 18.45 8.30
CA SER A 64 10.12 19.04 9.65
C SER A 64 9.56 20.47 9.78
N LYS A 65 8.28 20.66 9.42
CA LYS A 65 7.39 21.47 10.27
C LYS A 65 6.40 20.53 10.94
N PRO A 66 6.29 20.52 12.27
CA PRO A 66 5.21 19.80 12.92
C PRO A 66 3.89 20.44 12.47
N LEU A 67 3.08 19.70 11.73
CA LEU A 67 1.67 20.02 11.62
C LEU A 67 1.13 20.05 13.06
N ALA A 68 0.41 21.12 13.40
CA ALA A 68 -0.27 21.24 14.68
C ALA A 68 -1.04 19.94 14.95
N THR A 69 -0.55 19.17 15.93
CA THR A 69 -1.20 17.94 16.38
C THR A 69 -2.49 18.36 17.07
N ASN A 70 -3.60 18.03 16.43
CA ASN A 70 -4.92 18.16 17.03
C ASN A 70 -5.01 17.11 18.13
N THR A 71 -4.77 17.53 19.37
CA THR A 71 -4.76 16.67 20.56
C THR A 71 -6.20 16.35 20.94
N ASN A 72 -6.65 15.16 20.55
CA ASN A 72 -7.94 14.62 20.96
C ASN A 72 -7.81 14.02 22.37
N THR A 73 -8.44 14.66 23.36
CA THR A 73 -8.41 14.20 24.76
C THR A 73 -9.52 13.17 25.00
N GLY A 74 -9.12 11.96 25.42
CA GLY A 74 -10.02 10.82 25.68
C GLY A 74 -10.83 10.93 26.99
N LYS A 75 -11.64 11.99 27.17
CA LYS A 75 -12.62 12.08 28.25
C LYS A 75 -14.03 12.18 27.68
N LYS A 76 -14.84 11.10 27.78
CA LYS A 76 -16.30 11.03 27.56
C LYS A 76 -16.91 12.19 26.72
N GLU A 77 -16.44 12.38 25.50
CA GLU A 77 -17.06 13.28 24.50
C GLU A 77 -18.15 12.54 23.72
N LYS A 78 -19.12 11.95 24.42
CA LYS A 78 -20.42 11.71 23.78
C LYS A 78 -21.23 13.00 23.95
N SER A 79 -20.93 14.04 23.16
CA SER A 79 -21.85 15.16 22.79
C SER A 79 -21.14 16.43 22.25
N ALA A 80 -19.88 16.71 22.60
CA ALA A 80 -19.25 18.01 22.25
C ALA A 80 -18.86 18.15 20.76
N SER A 81 -18.31 17.10 20.14
CA SER A 81 -17.97 17.10 18.70
C SER A 81 -19.20 17.29 17.80
N THR A 82 -20.35 16.71 18.18
CA THR A 82 -21.62 16.89 17.46
C THR A 82 -22.18 18.30 17.63
N LEU A 83 -22.04 18.90 18.82
CA LEU A 83 -22.49 20.26 19.10
C LEU A 83 -21.63 21.33 18.40
N LEU A 84 -20.33 21.09 18.20
CA LEU A 84 -19.43 22.04 17.53
C LEU A 84 -19.57 22.07 15.99
N ARG A 85 -19.99 20.95 15.35
CA ARG A 85 -20.17 20.92 13.87
C ARG A 85 -21.32 21.80 13.37
N HIS A 86 -22.30 22.13 14.21
CA HIS A 86 -23.46 22.93 13.79
C HIS A 86 -23.17 24.42 13.57
N GLN A 87 -21.91 24.88 13.72
CA GLN A 87 -21.53 26.28 13.52
C GLN A 87 -20.43 26.49 12.46
N LEU A 88 -20.19 25.54 11.56
CA LEU A 88 -19.30 25.81 10.43
C LEU A 88 -19.89 26.93 9.56
N PRO A 89 -19.12 28.01 9.27
CA PRO A 89 -19.59 29.05 8.37
C PRO A 89 -19.85 28.46 6.98
N ALA A 90 -20.75 29.08 6.23
CA ALA A 90 -20.96 28.71 4.83
C ALA A 90 -19.62 28.79 4.06
N PRO A 91 -19.33 27.81 3.18
CA PRO A 91 -18.15 27.89 2.32
C PRO A 91 -18.13 29.22 1.53
N PRO A 92 -16.93 29.78 1.26
CA PRO A 92 -16.83 31.04 0.52
C PRO A 92 -17.47 30.92 -0.87
N ALA A 93 -18.13 31.99 -1.32
CA ALA A 93 -18.71 32.04 -2.65
C ALA A 93 -17.61 31.96 -3.72
N ILE A 94 -17.81 31.09 -4.70
CA ILE A 94 -16.88 30.88 -5.80
C ILE A 94 -17.35 31.60 -7.07
N SER A 95 -16.40 32.06 -7.89
CA SER A 95 -16.71 32.65 -9.19
C SER A 95 -16.97 31.55 -10.22
N SER A 96 -18.22 31.45 -10.71
CA SER A 96 -18.59 30.44 -11.72
C SER A 96 -17.73 30.54 -12.98
N GLN A 97 -17.48 31.75 -13.47
CA GLN A 97 -16.64 31.96 -14.65
C GLN A 97 -15.20 31.49 -14.41
N THR A 98 -14.65 31.72 -13.21
CA THR A 98 -13.28 31.31 -12.87
C THR A 98 -13.14 29.79 -12.87
N VAL A 99 -14.12 29.07 -12.32
CA VAL A 99 -14.16 27.61 -12.32
C VAL A 99 -14.29 27.06 -13.74
N LYS A 100 -15.25 27.58 -14.52
CA LYS A 100 -15.48 27.16 -15.90
C LYS A 100 -14.23 27.34 -16.78
N THR A 101 -13.57 28.49 -16.70
CA THR A 101 -12.32 28.75 -17.44
C THR A 101 -11.22 27.75 -17.05
N ALA A 102 -11.12 27.37 -15.78
CA ALA A 102 -10.14 26.37 -15.34
C ALA A 102 -10.47 24.95 -15.84
N LEU A 103 -11.75 24.54 -15.79
CA LEU A 103 -12.25 23.29 -16.36
C LEU A 103 -11.91 23.19 -17.85
N ASP A 104 -12.26 24.22 -18.61
CA ASP A 104 -12.06 24.26 -20.06
C ASP A 104 -10.57 24.25 -20.43
N LYS A 105 -9.72 24.94 -19.64
CA LYS A 105 -8.27 24.90 -19.82
C LYS A 105 -7.69 23.50 -19.67
N VAL A 106 -8.06 22.77 -18.61
CA VAL A 106 -7.54 21.41 -18.35
C VAL A 106 -8.00 20.44 -19.44
N LYS A 107 -9.28 20.53 -19.86
CA LYS A 107 -9.80 19.73 -20.99
C LYS A 107 -9.05 20.02 -22.29
N GLN A 108 -8.82 21.29 -22.61
CA GLN A 108 -8.09 21.66 -23.83
C GLN A 108 -6.65 21.14 -23.80
N GLU A 109 -5.95 21.25 -22.67
CA GLU A 109 -4.60 20.71 -22.54
C GLU A 109 -4.57 19.18 -22.74
N PHE A 110 -5.55 18.46 -22.19
CA PHE A 110 -5.72 17.03 -22.42
C PHE A 110 -5.93 16.70 -23.91
N TYR A 111 -6.81 17.45 -24.58
CA TYR A 111 -7.08 17.28 -26.01
C TYR A 111 -5.86 17.55 -26.87
N ASP A 112 -5.15 18.65 -26.62
CA ASP A 112 -3.94 19.03 -27.35
C ASP A 112 -2.84 17.95 -27.20
N ARG A 113 -2.73 17.36 -25.99
CA ARG A 113 -1.74 16.31 -25.72
C ARG A 113 -1.98 15.03 -26.50
N TYR A 114 -3.24 14.61 -26.67
CA TYR A 114 -3.57 13.27 -27.13
C TYR A 114 -4.28 13.24 -28.49
N GLY A 115 -4.05 14.26 -29.32
CA GLY A 115 -4.41 14.26 -30.73
C GLY A 115 -5.80 14.82 -31.02
N GLY A 116 -6.26 15.77 -30.22
CA GLY A 116 -7.57 16.41 -30.30
C GLY A 116 -8.64 15.69 -29.47
N GLU A 117 -9.79 16.34 -29.33
CA GLU A 117 -10.89 15.89 -28.45
C GLU A 117 -11.33 14.45 -28.72
N GLN A 118 -11.58 14.10 -29.99
CA GLN A 118 -12.06 12.77 -30.34
C GLN A 118 -11.06 11.66 -29.98
N ALA A 119 -9.76 11.87 -30.27
CA ALA A 119 -8.72 10.88 -30.01
C ALA A 119 -8.44 10.74 -28.50
N ALA A 120 -8.38 11.87 -27.79
CA ALA A 120 -8.17 11.91 -26.36
C ALA A 120 -9.33 11.22 -25.61
N ASN A 121 -10.58 11.50 -26.00
CA ASN A 121 -11.76 10.83 -25.44
C ASN A 121 -11.78 9.33 -25.74
N ALA A 122 -11.39 8.92 -26.95
CA ALA A 122 -11.29 7.50 -27.28
C ALA A 122 -10.23 6.77 -26.41
N LEU A 123 -9.09 7.42 -26.13
CA LEU A 123 -8.08 6.88 -25.22
C LEU A 123 -8.59 6.82 -23.78
N TYR A 124 -9.29 7.86 -23.30
CA TYR A 124 -9.91 7.88 -21.98
C TYR A 124 -10.88 6.72 -21.80
N GLN A 125 -11.82 6.52 -22.73
CA GLN A 125 -12.83 5.45 -22.64
C GLN A 125 -12.22 4.04 -22.71
N LYS A 126 -11.10 3.86 -23.40
CA LYS A 126 -10.36 2.59 -23.41
C LYS A 126 -9.57 2.36 -22.12
N THR A 127 -9.14 3.43 -21.46
CA THR A 127 -8.25 3.36 -20.29
C THR A 127 -9.02 3.27 -18.99
N ILE A 128 -10.10 4.05 -18.85
CA ILE A 128 -10.90 4.15 -17.64
C ILE A 128 -12.17 3.32 -17.81
N THR A 129 -12.38 2.37 -16.92
CA THR A 129 -13.70 1.77 -16.69
C THR A 129 -14.18 2.21 -15.33
N PHE A 130 -15.33 2.88 -15.28
CA PHE A 130 -15.90 3.39 -14.05
C PHE A 130 -17.08 2.53 -13.60
N PHE A 131 -17.12 2.21 -12.31
CA PHE A 131 -18.16 1.45 -11.64
C PHE A 131 -18.85 2.39 -10.65
N GLY A 132 -20.13 2.65 -10.86
CA GLY A 132 -20.93 3.54 -10.02
C GLY A 132 -21.43 4.75 -10.79
N ALA A 133 -21.79 5.80 -10.08
CA ALA A 133 -22.35 7.02 -10.65
C ALA A 133 -21.42 8.22 -10.35
N MET A 134 -21.23 9.08 -11.36
CA MET A 134 -20.24 10.17 -11.32
C MET A 134 -20.58 11.20 -10.23
N ASP A 135 -21.87 11.33 -9.90
CA ASP A 135 -22.36 12.13 -8.77
C ASP A 135 -21.73 11.69 -7.45
N LYS A 136 -21.42 10.40 -7.25
CA LYS A 136 -20.75 9.93 -6.02
C LYS A 136 -19.31 10.42 -5.91
N THR A 137 -18.61 10.58 -7.02
CA THR A 137 -17.28 11.22 -7.02
C THR A 137 -17.42 12.72 -6.71
N ALA A 138 -18.44 13.38 -7.28
CA ALA A 138 -18.74 14.78 -7.00
C ALA A 138 -19.16 15.03 -5.54
N ASP A 139 -19.98 14.15 -4.96
CA ASP A 139 -20.45 14.20 -3.57
C ASP A 139 -19.27 14.21 -2.59
N ARG A 140 -18.22 13.43 -2.86
CA ARG A 140 -17.00 13.40 -2.03
C ARG A 140 -16.27 14.74 -2.04
N ILE A 141 -16.16 15.37 -3.21
CA ILE A 141 -15.55 16.69 -3.38
C ILE A 141 -16.41 17.73 -2.66
N LEU A 142 -17.73 17.76 -2.92
CA LEU A 142 -18.68 18.67 -2.28
C LEU A 142 -18.67 18.53 -0.75
N ARG A 143 -18.54 17.30 -0.24
CA ARG A 143 -18.38 17.04 1.19
C ARG A 143 -17.11 17.67 1.75
N ALA A 144 -15.96 17.50 1.09
CA ALA A 144 -14.71 18.13 1.51
C ALA A 144 -14.83 19.67 1.54
N VAL A 145 -15.47 20.27 0.52
CA VAL A 145 -15.74 21.72 0.48
C VAL A 145 -16.68 22.14 1.61
N ALA A 146 -17.80 21.45 1.79
CA ALA A 146 -18.81 21.79 2.79
C ALA A 146 -18.27 21.69 4.21
N GLN A 147 -17.49 20.64 4.51
CA GLN A 147 -16.90 20.39 5.82
C GLN A 147 -15.59 21.15 6.06
N GLN A 148 -15.11 21.91 5.07
CA GLN A 148 -13.82 22.61 5.10
C GLN A 148 -12.65 21.66 5.44
N GLU A 149 -12.71 20.45 4.91
CA GLU A 149 -11.68 19.42 5.09
C GLU A 149 -10.79 19.30 3.85
N ALA A 150 -9.59 18.74 4.04
CA ALA A 150 -8.76 18.35 2.92
C ALA A 150 -9.44 17.26 2.10
N PHE A 151 -9.31 17.34 0.77
CA PHE A 151 -9.61 16.24 -0.14
C PHE A 151 -8.34 15.43 -0.35
N VAL A 152 -8.31 14.17 0.11
CA VAL A 152 -7.08 13.37 0.15
C VAL A 152 -7.16 12.20 -0.83
N MET A 153 -6.18 12.11 -1.73
CA MET A 153 -5.99 10.94 -2.60
C MET A 153 -4.74 10.17 -2.17
N GLY A 154 -4.95 8.99 -1.59
CA GLY A 154 -3.90 8.05 -1.21
C GLY A 154 -3.62 7.07 -2.34
N PHE A 155 -2.36 7.00 -2.78
CA PHE A 155 -1.93 6.07 -3.82
C PHE A 155 -1.09 4.96 -3.21
N ALA A 156 -1.71 3.80 -3.00
CA ALA A 156 -1.02 2.59 -2.57
C ALA A 156 -0.67 1.73 -3.80
N GLY A 157 0.54 1.16 -3.77
CA GLY A 157 0.99 0.26 -4.82
C GLY A 157 2.45 -0.16 -4.71
N TYR A 158 2.99 -0.70 -5.81
CA TYR A 158 4.39 -1.12 -5.90
C TYR A 158 5.26 -0.11 -6.69
N SER A 159 6.36 -0.59 -7.28
CA SER A 159 7.36 0.22 -7.98
C SER A 159 6.82 1.07 -9.13
N ILE A 160 5.69 0.68 -9.77
CA ILE A 160 5.01 1.53 -10.75
C ILE A 160 4.47 2.78 -10.06
N THR A 161 3.62 2.64 -9.05
CA THR A 161 3.07 3.80 -8.33
C THR A 161 4.16 4.67 -7.70
N VAL A 162 5.25 4.09 -7.18
CA VAL A 162 6.43 4.87 -6.71
C VAL A 162 7.03 5.76 -7.81
N GLY A 163 6.95 5.33 -9.07
CA GLY A 163 7.58 6.01 -10.20
C GLY A 163 9.03 5.56 -10.46
N ARG A 164 9.39 4.31 -10.13
CA ARG A 164 10.77 3.80 -10.27
C ARG A 164 11.27 3.97 -11.71
N GLY A 165 12.43 4.60 -11.86
CA GLY A 165 13.03 4.97 -13.14
C GLY A 165 12.74 6.41 -13.59
N ASN A 166 11.92 7.16 -12.84
CA ASN A 166 11.58 8.56 -13.12
C ASN A 166 11.78 9.40 -11.84
N PHE A 167 11.78 10.73 -11.94
CA PHE A 167 11.73 11.53 -10.71
C PHE A 167 10.40 11.28 -9.98
N PHE A 168 10.39 11.33 -8.65
CA PHE A 168 9.19 11.07 -7.83
C PHE A 168 8.02 11.97 -8.26
N SER A 169 8.28 13.26 -8.53
CA SER A 169 7.33 14.24 -9.05
C SER A 169 6.80 13.97 -10.47
N GLN A 170 7.37 12.98 -11.17
CA GLN A 170 6.91 12.51 -12.48
C GLN A 170 6.07 11.23 -12.39
N SER A 171 5.93 10.63 -11.20
CA SER A 171 5.03 9.50 -11.02
C SER A 171 3.57 9.92 -11.27
N PHE A 172 2.75 8.98 -11.73
CA PHE A 172 1.36 9.28 -12.11
C PHE A 172 0.53 9.90 -10.97
N PRO A 173 0.75 9.61 -9.67
CA PRO A 173 0.07 10.33 -8.59
C PRO A 173 0.33 11.84 -8.63
N PHE A 174 1.58 12.28 -8.84
CA PHE A 174 1.89 13.72 -8.88
C PHE A 174 1.52 14.39 -10.21
N VAL A 175 1.32 13.60 -11.27
CA VAL A 175 0.67 14.11 -12.47
C VAL A 175 -0.81 14.43 -12.15
N VAL A 176 -1.52 13.53 -11.45
CA VAL A 176 -2.89 13.82 -10.96
C VAL A 176 -2.90 15.06 -10.07
N GLU A 177 -1.95 15.18 -9.13
CA GLU A 177 -1.84 16.33 -8.24
C GLU A 177 -1.76 17.64 -9.04
N ARG A 178 -0.75 17.76 -9.90
CA ARG A 178 -0.48 18.98 -10.66
C ARG A 178 -1.61 19.34 -11.61
N THR A 179 -2.31 18.36 -12.17
CA THR A 179 -3.44 18.59 -13.08
C THR A 179 -4.69 19.06 -12.33
N LEU A 180 -4.95 18.55 -11.12
CA LEU A 180 -6.20 18.83 -10.38
C LEU A 180 -6.08 19.94 -9.32
N GLN A 181 -4.88 20.27 -8.85
CA GLN A 181 -4.67 21.22 -7.73
C GLN A 181 -5.39 22.54 -7.92
N ASP A 182 -5.14 23.20 -9.05
CA ASP A 182 -5.66 24.54 -9.33
C ASP A 182 -7.19 24.57 -9.41
N ILE A 183 -7.78 23.52 -9.98
CA ILE A 183 -9.23 23.45 -10.18
C ILE A 183 -9.99 23.04 -8.91
N LEU A 184 -9.43 22.13 -8.12
CA LEU A 184 -9.98 21.76 -6.80
C LEU A 184 -10.02 22.98 -5.88
N GLN A 185 -8.94 23.77 -5.85
CA GLN A 185 -8.91 25.02 -5.10
C GLN A 185 -9.98 26.01 -5.57
N LYS A 186 -10.17 26.16 -6.89
CA LYS A 186 -11.18 27.06 -7.46
C LYS A 186 -12.63 26.67 -7.16
N VAL A 187 -12.94 25.37 -7.01
CA VAL A 187 -14.27 24.91 -6.56
C VAL A 187 -14.47 24.96 -5.05
N GLY A 188 -13.45 25.42 -4.31
CA GLY A 188 -13.51 25.67 -2.87
C GLY A 188 -12.92 24.58 -1.99
N VAL A 189 -12.23 23.58 -2.54
CA VAL A 189 -11.51 22.59 -1.71
C VAL A 189 -10.37 23.31 -0.98
N PRO A 190 -10.35 23.35 0.35
CA PRO A 190 -9.39 24.16 1.10
C PRO A 190 -7.96 23.63 0.93
N ASN A 191 -7.80 22.31 0.92
CA ASN A 191 -6.52 21.63 0.69
C ASN A 191 -6.74 20.39 -0.17
N PHE A 192 -6.00 20.28 -1.28
CA PHE A 192 -5.88 19.04 -2.01
C PHE A 192 -4.55 18.39 -1.65
N ILE A 193 -4.58 17.11 -1.28
CA ILE A 193 -3.39 16.37 -0.86
C ILE A 193 -3.32 15.07 -1.66
N VAL A 194 -2.24 14.91 -2.43
CA VAL A 194 -1.88 13.63 -3.02
C VAL A 194 -0.79 12.96 -2.19
N ARG A 195 -1.01 11.70 -1.82
CA ARG A 195 -0.06 10.89 -1.06
C ARG A 195 0.37 9.71 -1.91
N ASN A 196 1.57 9.78 -2.47
CA ASN A 196 2.17 8.59 -3.07
C ASN A 196 2.77 7.72 -1.96
N SER A 197 1.95 6.80 -1.45
CA SER A 197 2.30 5.90 -0.35
C SER A 197 2.75 4.52 -0.82
N ALA A 198 3.10 4.39 -2.09
CA ALA A 198 3.55 3.14 -2.68
C ALA A 198 4.97 2.78 -2.23
N ILE A 199 5.27 1.48 -2.23
CA ILE A 199 6.58 0.95 -1.82
C ILE A 199 7.04 -0.09 -2.84
N GLY A 200 8.28 0.04 -3.33
CA GLY A 200 8.80 -0.88 -4.32
C GLY A 200 8.85 -2.33 -3.84
N GLY A 201 8.27 -3.25 -4.61
CA GLY A 201 8.39 -4.68 -4.37
C GLY A 201 7.80 -5.12 -3.03
N ILE A 202 6.54 -4.76 -2.74
CA ILE A 202 5.75 -5.32 -1.64
C ILE A 202 4.38 -5.83 -2.16
N PRO A 203 3.79 -6.88 -1.57
CA PRO A 203 2.39 -7.25 -1.85
C PRO A 203 1.43 -6.27 -1.17
N SER A 204 0.12 -6.38 -1.47
CA SER A 204 -0.89 -5.55 -0.80
C SER A 204 -1.08 -5.92 0.68
N PHE A 205 -0.62 -7.10 1.10
CA PHE A 205 -0.48 -7.47 2.51
C PHE A 205 0.99 -7.71 2.83
N PRO A 206 1.49 -7.26 3.99
CA PRO A 206 0.76 -6.67 5.13
C PRO A 206 0.37 -5.18 4.99
N TYR A 207 0.66 -4.51 3.87
CA TYR A 207 0.37 -3.07 3.70
C TYR A 207 -1.06 -2.67 4.07
N ALA A 208 -2.04 -3.46 3.61
CA ALA A 208 -3.46 -3.22 3.82
C ALA A 208 -3.91 -3.38 5.28
N TYR A 209 -3.10 -3.99 6.14
CA TYR A 209 -3.38 -4.02 7.58
C TYR A 209 -3.09 -2.66 8.25
N CYS A 210 -2.43 -1.75 7.54
CA CYS A 210 -1.86 -0.52 8.11
C CYS A 210 -2.24 0.69 7.25
N LEU A 211 -3.44 0.70 6.65
CA LEU A 211 -3.84 1.75 5.71
C LEU A 211 -3.87 3.12 6.39
N ASP A 212 -4.31 3.21 7.65
CA ASP A 212 -4.24 4.46 8.40
C ASP A 212 -2.81 5.00 8.48
N HIS A 213 -1.82 4.15 8.73
CA HIS A 213 -0.41 4.54 8.78
C HIS A 213 0.08 5.09 7.43
N PHE A 214 -0.30 4.46 6.32
CA PHE A 214 0.22 4.83 4.99
C PHE A 214 -0.54 5.96 4.29
N VAL A 215 -1.87 5.97 4.36
CA VAL A 215 -2.72 6.91 3.60
C VAL A 215 -3.53 7.85 4.49
N SER A 216 -3.67 7.57 5.80
CA SER A 216 -4.52 8.25 6.80
C SER A 216 -6.01 8.00 6.69
N LYS A 217 -6.69 8.01 7.85
CA LYS A 217 -8.16 8.01 7.99
C LYS A 217 -8.90 9.07 7.16
N GLN A 218 -8.24 10.15 6.74
CA GLN A 218 -8.86 11.22 5.94
C GLN A 218 -8.91 10.93 4.43
N THR A 219 -8.46 9.76 3.98
CA THR A 219 -8.43 9.39 2.55
C THR A 219 -9.83 9.35 1.91
N ASP A 220 -10.06 10.17 0.89
CA ASP A 220 -11.30 10.20 0.10
C ASP A 220 -11.24 9.26 -1.12
N VAL A 221 -10.03 9.04 -1.64
CA VAL A 221 -9.75 8.16 -2.78
C VAL A 221 -8.51 7.33 -2.50
N LEU A 222 -8.57 6.03 -2.72
CA LEU A 222 -7.48 5.08 -2.47
C LEU A 222 -7.17 4.29 -3.74
N SER A 223 -5.90 4.28 -4.17
CA SER A 223 -5.48 3.38 -5.24
C SER A 223 -5.07 2.00 -4.73
N TRP A 224 -5.24 1.00 -5.59
CA TRP A 224 -4.64 -0.32 -5.48
C TRP A 224 -3.86 -0.59 -6.77
N ASP A 225 -2.55 -0.73 -6.65
CA ASP A 225 -1.66 -1.13 -7.73
C ASP A 225 -0.70 -2.18 -7.18
N PHE A 226 -1.16 -3.44 -7.05
CA PHE A 226 -0.35 -4.57 -6.55
C PHE A 226 -0.35 -5.78 -7.49
N SER A 227 -1.00 -5.64 -8.65
CA SER A 227 -1.26 -6.72 -9.61
C SER A 227 -0.01 -7.46 -10.08
N MET A 228 1.13 -6.79 -10.21
CA MET A 228 2.39 -7.40 -10.64
C MET A 228 3.03 -8.29 -9.56
N ASN A 229 2.83 -7.98 -8.28
CA ASN A 229 3.39 -8.77 -7.18
C ASN A 229 2.45 -9.92 -6.82
N GLU A 230 1.15 -9.67 -6.93
CA GLU A 230 0.09 -10.65 -6.74
C GLU A 230 -0.31 -11.26 -8.09
N MET A 231 0.68 -11.86 -8.77
CA MET A 231 0.56 -12.43 -10.12
C MET A 231 -0.54 -13.50 -10.28
N SER A 232 -1.21 -13.90 -9.21
CA SER A 232 -2.39 -14.74 -9.32
C SER A 232 -3.47 -13.98 -10.10
N LYS A 233 -4.24 -14.70 -10.92
CA LYS A 233 -5.48 -14.14 -11.48
C LYS A 233 -6.60 -14.07 -10.43
N ASP A 234 -6.32 -14.53 -9.23
CA ASP A 234 -7.25 -14.67 -8.13
C ASP A 234 -7.61 -13.29 -7.56
N PRO A 235 -8.91 -12.94 -7.50
CA PRO A 235 -9.35 -11.70 -6.90
C PRO A 235 -9.42 -11.72 -5.37
N ALA A 236 -9.20 -12.86 -4.69
CA ALA A 236 -9.42 -12.98 -3.25
C ALA A 236 -8.59 -12.00 -2.39
N VAL A 237 -7.30 -11.83 -2.72
CA VAL A 237 -6.42 -10.90 -1.98
C VAL A 237 -6.84 -9.45 -2.21
N PHE A 238 -7.26 -9.14 -3.44
CA PHE A 238 -7.82 -7.82 -3.75
C PHE A 238 -9.13 -7.57 -3.00
N GLU A 239 -10.02 -8.56 -2.90
CA GLU A 239 -11.24 -8.44 -2.10
C GLU A 239 -10.93 -8.21 -0.60
N ALA A 240 -9.97 -8.94 -0.04
CA ALA A 240 -9.51 -8.71 1.33
C ALA A 240 -8.99 -7.27 1.52
N TYR A 241 -8.26 -6.73 0.54
CA TYR A 241 -7.82 -5.33 0.54
C TYR A 241 -9.02 -4.36 0.58
N LEU A 242 -10.06 -4.60 -0.23
CA LEU A 242 -11.27 -3.76 -0.25
C LEU A 242 -11.98 -3.76 1.10
N ARG A 243 -12.13 -4.93 1.73
CA ARG A 243 -12.76 -5.07 3.05
C ARG A 243 -11.98 -4.28 4.11
N GLN A 244 -10.65 -4.42 4.11
CA GLN A 244 -9.78 -3.68 5.01
C GLN A 244 -9.83 -2.17 4.78
N ALA A 245 -9.82 -1.71 3.52
CA ALA A 245 -9.96 -0.30 3.19
C ALA A 245 -11.29 0.29 3.66
N LEU A 246 -12.40 -0.43 3.45
CA LEU A 246 -13.73 0.03 3.86
C LEU A 246 -13.96 -0.02 5.37
N HIS A 247 -13.24 -0.90 6.06
CA HIS A 247 -13.28 -0.98 7.51
C HIS A 247 -12.39 0.08 8.18
N GLN A 248 -11.12 0.17 7.79
CA GLN A 248 -10.12 1.02 8.46
C GLN A 248 -10.26 2.51 8.12
N LEU A 249 -10.81 2.86 6.95
CA LEU A 249 -10.88 4.25 6.48
C LEU A 249 -12.32 4.80 6.60
N PRO A 250 -12.60 5.69 7.58
CA PRO A 250 -13.95 6.13 7.91
C PRO A 250 -14.70 6.84 6.76
N LYS A 251 -13.95 7.44 5.82
CA LYS A 251 -14.52 8.13 4.66
C LYS A 251 -14.97 7.18 3.55
N GLN A 252 -14.77 5.86 3.69
CA GLN A 252 -15.07 4.81 2.71
C GLN A 252 -14.58 5.22 1.32
N PRO A 253 -13.26 5.24 1.06
CA PRO A 253 -12.71 5.90 -0.11
C PRO A 253 -13.24 5.31 -1.42
N MET A 254 -13.28 6.14 -2.46
CA MET A 254 -13.38 5.63 -3.84
C MET A 254 -12.13 4.80 -4.15
N ILE A 255 -12.30 3.68 -4.86
CA ILE A 255 -11.17 2.80 -5.19
C ILE A 255 -10.69 3.02 -6.63
N ILE A 256 -9.38 3.23 -6.82
CA ILE A 256 -8.71 3.24 -8.13
C ILE A 256 -7.89 1.95 -8.28
N MET A 257 -8.30 1.02 -9.12
CA MET A 257 -7.52 -0.20 -9.39
C MET A 257 -6.66 -0.02 -10.65
N VAL A 258 -5.33 -0.03 -10.51
CA VAL A 258 -4.41 0.00 -11.65
C VAL A 258 -4.15 -1.44 -12.12
N ASP A 259 -5.14 -1.99 -12.83
CA ASP A 259 -5.12 -3.34 -13.36
C ASP A 259 -6.19 -3.47 -14.46
N ASN A 260 -6.01 -4.46 -15.35
CA ASN A 260 -6.98 -4.84 -16.37
C ASN A 260 -7.47 -6.29 -16.19
N ASN A 261 -7.30 -6.87 -15.00
CA ASN A 261 -7.85 -8.19 -14.68
C ASN A 261 -9.38 -8.13 -14.51
N ASN A 262 -10.09 -8.84 -15.40
CA ASN A 262 -11.56 -8.89 -15.41
C ASN A 262 -12.18 -9.47 -14.11
N LEU A 263 -11.55 -10.43 -13.44
CA LEU A 263 -12.09 -11.01 -12.21
C LEU A 263 -12.06 -10.00 -11.06
N ARG A 264 -10.99 -9.21 -10.96
CA ARG A 264 -10.90 -8.13 -9.96
C ARG A 264 -11.86 -6.98 -10.29
N ALA A 265 -12.00 -6.64 -11.57
CA ALA A 265 -13.00 -5.66 -12.02
C ALA A 265 -14.44 -6.09 -11.66
N GLN A 266 -14.78 -7.37 -11.81
CA GLN A 266 -16.07 -7.91 -11.39
C GLN A 266 -16.30 -7.82 -9.88
N VAL A 267 -15.25 -7.93 -9.05
CA VAL A 267 -15.38 -7.71 -7.60
C VAL A 267 -15.72 -6.24 -7.32
N LEU A 268 -15.06 -5.28 -7.96
CA LEU A 268 -15.41 -3.86 -7.85
C LEU A 268 -16.85 -3.59 -8.24
N GLU A 269 -17.27 -4.08 -9.41
CA GLU A 269 -18.64 -3.92 -9.90
C GLU A 269 -19.67 -4.49 -8.91
N LYS A 270 -19.43 -5.69 -8.38
CA LYS A 270 -20.32 -6.29 -7.38
C LYS A 270 -20.37 -5.48 -6.08
N TYR A 271 -19.24 -4.99 -5.58
CA TYR A 271 -19.20 -4.16 -4.37
C TYR A 271 -19.96 -2.84 -4.58
N VAL A 272 -19.89 -2.25 -5.77
CA VAL A 272 -20.69 -1.07 -6.13
C VAL A 272 -22.18 -1.40 -6.22
N ASN A 273 -22.54 -2.50 -6.89
CA ASN A 273 -23.94 -2.93 -7.02
C ASN A 273 -24.59 -3.30 -5.67
N LEU A 274 -23.79 -3.77 -4.71
CA LEU A 274 -24.22 -4.03 -3.33
C LEU A 274 -24.29 -2.75 -2.46
N GLY A 275 -23.87 -1.59 -2.97
CA GLY A 275 -23.82 -0.34 -2.23
C GLY A 275 -22.70 -0.26 -1.18
N LEU A 276 -21.76 -1.20 -1.17
CA LEU A 276 -20.59 -1.20 -0.26
C LEU A 276 -19.54 -0.19 -0.71
N LEU A 277 -19.37 -0.04 -2.02
CA LEU A 277 -18.58 1.02 -2.65
C LEU A 277 -19.53 2.00 -3.33
N GLN A 278 -19.31 3.30 -3.11
CA GLN A 278 -20.08 4.33 -3.82
C GLN A 278 -19.54 4.60 -5.24
N GLY A 279 -18.27 4.26 -5.47
CA GLY A 279 -17.63 4.43 -6.77
C GLY A 279 -16.27 3.75 -6.79
N ALA A 280 -15.90 3.22 -7.95
CA ALA A 280 -14.58 2.69 -8.21
C ALA A 280 -14.22 2.87 -9.69
N LEU A 281 -12.94 2.88 -10.02
CA LEU A 281 -12.50 2.84 -11.40
C LEU A 281 -11.33 1.87 -11.58
N THR A 282 -11.19 1.36 -12.80
CA THR A 282 -9.97 0.68 -13.24
C THR A 282 -9.20 1.54 -14.22
N VAL A 283 -7.87 1.45 -14.14
CA VAL A 283 -6.93 2.10 -15.06
C VAL A 283 -6.20 1.01 -15.83
N ALA A 284 -6.52 0.85 -17.11
CA ALA A 284 -5.83 -0.08 -17.97
C ALA A 284 -4.38 0.40 -18.23
N LYS A 285 -3.46 -0.56 -18.36
CA LYS A 285 -2.06 -0.28 -18.71
C LYS A 285 -1.97 0.25 -20.13
N ALA A 286 -1.05 1.17 -20.40
CA ALA A 286 -0.95 1.85 -21.69
C ALA A 286 -0.76 0.87 -22.86
N GLY A 287 0.05 -0.20 -22.68
CA GLY A 287 0.25 -1.23 -23.69
C GLY A 287 -0.99 -2.04 -24.07
N ALA A 288 -2.10 -1.93 -23.32
CA ALA A 288 -3.39 -2.55 -23.67
C ALA A 288 -4.32 -1.62 -24.45
N VAL A 289 -4.06 -0.31 -24.44
CA VAL A 289 -4.99 0.71 -24.96
C VAL A 289 -4.41 1.57 -26.09
N ILE A 290 -3.10 1.79 -26.09
CA ILE A 290 -2.38 2.54 -27.12
C ILE A 290 -1.94 1.58 -28.22
N ASP A 291 -2.22 1.95 -29.46
CA ASP A 291 -1.77 1.19 -30.63
C ASP A 291 -0.22 1.18 -30.69
N PRO A 292 0.43 0.00 -30.64
CA PRO A 292 1.88 -0.10 -30.79
C PRO A 292 2.41 0.54 -32.08
N ALA A 293 1.64 0.51 -33.17
CA ALA A 293 2.03 1.14 -34.43
C ALA A 293 2.10 2.67 -34.31
N LEU A 294 1.30 3.28 -33.43
CA LEU A 294 1.38 4.72 -33.15
C LEU A 294 2.67 5.06 -32.40
N LEU A 295 3.05 4.25 -31.40
CA LEU A 295 4.26 4.46 -30.60
C LEU A 295 5.55 4.30 -31.41
N GLN A 296 5.53 3.46 -32.44
CA GLN A 296 6.64 3.24 -33.38
C GLN A 296 6.85 4.38 -34.38
N LYS A 297 5.92 5.34 -34.49
CA LYS A 297 6.10 6.50 -35.37
C LYS A 297 7.19 7.45 -34.85
N PRO A 298 7.83 8.24 -35.74
CA PRO A 298 8.67 9.37 -35.35
C PRO A 298 7.96 10.32 -34.37
N ASP A 299 8.70 10.91 -33.43
CA ASP A 299 8.13 11.78 -32.38
C ASP A 299 7.33 12.98 -32.94
N ASP A 300 7.80 13.60 -34.01
CA ASP A 300 7.11 14.71 -34.68
C ASP A 300 5.77 14.32 -35.34
N GLN A 301 5.51 13.02 -35.51
CA GLN A 301 4.25 12.47 -36.01
C GLN A 301 3.32 11.93 -34.92
N LYS A 302 3.77 11.95 -33.66
CA LYS A 302 2.98 11.53 -32.49
C LYS A 302 2.37 12.75 -31.81
N PRO A 303 1.16 12.61 -31.22
CA PRO A 303 0.63 13.63 -30.33
C PRO A 303 1.62 13.95 -29.19
N PRO A 304 1.69 15.19 -28.69
CA PRO A 304 2.70 15.60 -27.70
C PRO A 304 2.79 14.68 -26.48
N GLY A 305 1.66 14.16 -25.98
CA GLY A 305 1.61 13.26 -24.83
C GLY A 305 2.13 11.84 -25.09
N LEU A 306 2.40 11.48 -26.35
CA LEU A 306 2.93 10.18 -26.77
C LEU A 306 4.35 10.25 -27.36
N GLN A 307 4.96 11.44 -27.36
CA GLN A 307 6.36 11.64 -27.75
C GLN A 307 7.28 11.12 -26.66
N LYS A 308 8.52 10.74 -27.02
CA LYS A 308 9.54 10.28 -26.06
C LYS A 308 9.06 9.14 -25.16
N TRP A 309 8.23 8.26 -25.71
CA TRP A 309 7.54 7.21 -24.96
C TRP A 309 8.48 6.27 -24.20
N ASP A 310 9.64 5.99 -24.77
CA ASP A 310 10.64 5.07 -24.22
C ASP A 310 11.69 5.75 -23.33
N GLU A 311 11.54 7.06 -23.05
CA GLU A 311 12.49 7.82 -22.22
C GLU A 311 12.11 7.79 -20.73
N PHE A 312 13.02 7.25 -19.93
CA PHE A 312 12.97 7.39 -18.49
C PHE A 312 13.27 8.82 -18.07
N GLY A 313 12.59 9.28 -17.02
CA GLY A 313 12.86 10.58 -16.42
C GLY A 313 14.17 10.63 -15.64
N ALA A 314 14.63 9.51 -15.08
CA ALA A 314 15.88 9.45 -14.34
C ALA A 314 17.11 9.48 -15.27
N PRO A 315 18.22 10.12 -14.84
CA PRO A 315 19.47 10.13 -15.59
C PRO A 315 19.99 8.71 -15.91
N ASP A 316 20.93 8.63 -16.86
CA ASP A 316 21.58 7.36 -17.18
C ASP A 316 22.44 6.84 -16.03
N GLY A 317 22.49 5.51 -15.88
CA GLY A 317 23.16 4.84 -14.76
C GLY A 317 22.32 4.77 -13.48
N CYS A 318 21.22 5.51 -13.37
CA CYS A 318 20.39 5.49 -12.17
C CYS A 318 19.55 4.21 -12.08
N PRO A 319 19.34 3.67 -10.86
CA PRO A 319 18.58 2.45 -10.68
C PRO A 319 17.08 2.65 -10.97
N GLY A 320 16.35 1.54 -11.15
CA GLY A 320 14.90 1.58 -11.37
C GLY A 320 14.47 1.69 -12.83
N LYS A 321 15.39 1.71 -13.81
CA LYS A 321 15.08 1.76 -15.25
C LYS A 321 14.76 0.36 -15.85
N GLY A 322 13.96 -0.45 -15.16
CA GLY A 322 13.58 -1.80 -15.62
C GLY A 322 12.60 -1.74 -16.81
N SER A 323 12.70 -2.65 -17.78
CA SER A 323 11.86 -2.62 -19.00
C SER A 323 10.35 -2.68 -18.71
N TRP A 324 9.96 -3.30 -17.59
CA TRP A 324 8.59 -3.42 -17.11
C TRP A 324 8.07 -2.20 -16.34
N HIS A 325 8.92 -1.23 -16.01
CA HIS A 325 8.48 0.02 -15.39
C HIS A 325 7.98 1.01 -16.45
N PRO A 326 6.89 1.73 -16.17
CA PRO A 326 6.46 2.85 -16.97
C PRO A 326 7.54 3.92 -17.04
N LYS A 327 7.68 4.49 -18.23
CA LYS A 327 8.57 5.60 -18.50
C LYS A 327 7.83 6.90 -18.20
N LYS A 328 8.50 8.03 -18.39
CA LYS A 328 7.95 9.34 -18.01
C LYS A 328 6.61 9.61 -18.72
N ALA A 329 6.55 9.44 -20.04
CA ALA A 329 5.35 9.70 -20.82
C ALA A 329 4.18 8.75 -20.45
N GLU A 330 4.48 7.49 -20.10
CA GLU A 330 3.46 6.54 -19.66
C GLU A 330 2.89 6.91 -18.28
N HIS A 331 3.71 7.39 -17.34
CA HIS A 331 3.19 7.96 -16.08
C HIS A 331 2.31 9.19 -16.30
N GLU A 332 2.72 10.07 -17.22
CA GLU A 332 1.91 11.23 -17.60
C GLU A 332 0.57 10.79 -18.19
N PHE A 333 0.57 9.82 -19.11
CA PHE A 333 -0.64 9.23 -19.67
C PHE A 333 -1.58 8.72 -18.58
N MET A 334 -1.08 7.86 -17.68
CA MET A 334 -1.88 7.31 -16.59
C MET A 334 -2.48 8.40 -15.68
N GLY A 335 -1.65 9.39 -15.31
CA GLY A 335 -2.09 10.49 -14.44
C GLY A 335 -3.15 11.38 -15.08
N TRP A 336 -3.00 11.69 -16.38
CA TRP A 336 -4.02 12.43 -17.14
C TRP A 336 -5.34 11.66 -17.22
N MET A 337 -5.31 10.35 -17.48
CA MET A 337 -6.55 9.56 -17.58
C MET A 337 -7.32 9.53 -16.26
N ILE A 338 -6.61 9.40 -15.14
CA ILE A 338 -7.22 9.52 -13.81
C ILE A 338 -7.74 10.95 -13.59
N ALA A 339 -6.95 11.98 -13.88
CA ALA A 339 -7.36 13.37 -13.67
C ALA A 339 -8.62 13.74 -14.46
N MET A 340 -8.75 13.28 -15.71
CA MET A 340 -9.93 13.57 -16.54
C MET A 340 -11.23 12.97 -15.98
N HIS A 341 -11.15 11.85 -15.24
CA HIS A 341 -12.31 11.34 -14.50
C HIS A 341 -12.78 12.34 -13.43
N PHE A 342 -11.83 12.93 -12.68
CA PHE A 342 -12.16 13.94 -11.67
C PHE A 342 -12.57 15.29 -12.27
N VAL A 343 -12.08 15.65 -13.46
CA VAL A 343 -12.58 16.82 -14.20
C VAL A 343 -14.07 16.67 -14.52
N GLN A 344 -14.52 15.49 -14.94
CA GLN A 344 -15.95 15.21 -15.16
C GLN A 344 -16.77 15.34 -13.86
N ALA A 345 -16.25 14.85 -12.74
CA ALA A 345 -16.90 15.04 -11.45
C ALA A 345 -16.95 16.52 -11.04
N LEU A 346 -15.89 17.29 -11.30
CA LEU A 346 -15.81 18.72 -10.99
C LEU A 346 -16.79 19.56 -11.82
N GLU A 347 -17.17 19.13 -13.03
CA GLU A 347 -18.26 19.75 -13.78
C GLU A 347 -19.60 19.61 -13.04
N ILE A 348 -19.87 18.45 -12.42
CA ILE A 348 -21.07 18.23 -11.59
C ILE A 348 -21.00 19.05 -10.30
N VAL A 349 -19.84 19.10 -9.64
CA VAL A 349 -19.60 19.96 -8.45
C VAL A 349 -19.94 21.40 -8.79
N HIS A 350 -19.37 21.90 -9.90
CA HIS A 350 -19.58 23.26 -10.36
C HIS A 350 -21.07 23.55 -10.64
N GLN A 351 -21.72 22.67 -11.40
CA GLN A 351 -23.15 22.80 -11.73
C GLN A 351 -24.01 22.82 -10.46
N THR A 352 -23.74 21.93 -9.50
CA THR A 352 -24.46 21.85 -8.22
C THR A 352 -24.35 23.15 -7.43
N GLN A 353 -23.16 23.76 -7.41
CA GLN A 353 -22.91 25.04 -6.74
C GLN A 353 -23.61 26.21 -7.45
N VAL A 354 -23.70 26.20 -8.79
CA VAL A 354 -24.41 27.22 -9.58
C VAL A 354 -25.92 27.13 -9.42
N ASP A 355 -26.47 25.91 -9.42
CA ASP A 355 -27.92 25.70 -9.32
C ASP A 355 -28.46 26.03 -7.93
N ASN A 356 -27.63 25.87 -6.88
CA ASN A 356 -28.04 26.06 -5.48
C ASN A 356 -27.02 26.86 -4.65
N PRO A 357 -26.70 28.12 -5.03
CA PRO A 357 -25.53 28.85 -4.51
C PRO A 357 -25.53 29.04 -2.99
N ASN A 358 -26.71 29.11 -2.36
CA ASN A 358 -26.86 29.34 -0.93
C ASN A 358 -27.13 28.07 -0.11
N HIS A 359 -27.30 26.91 -0.74
CA HIS A 359 -27.86 25.73 -0.08
C HIS A 359 -27.20 24.40 -0.42
N TRP A 360 -26.38 24.34 -1.47
CA TRP A 360 -25.76 23.09 -1.93
C TRP A 360 -24.98 22.34 -0.83
N TYR A 361 -24.41 23.05 0.15
CA TYR A 361 -23.52 22.48 1.17
C TYR A 361 -24.28 21.81 2.33
N LYS A 362 -25.56 22.16 2.54
CA LYS A 362 -26.34 21.69 3.71
C LYS A 362 -26.42 20.16 3.82
N PRO A 363 -26.73 19.40 2.74
CA PRO A 363 -26.80 17.95 2.81
C PRO A 363 -25.49 17.29 3.23
N TYR A 364 -24.36 17.94 2.98
CA TYR A 364 -23.03 17.38 3.25
C TYR A 364 -22.50 17.71 4.65
N LEU A 365 -23.00 18.77 5.30
CA LEU A 365 -22.69 19.06 6.71
C LEU A 365 -23.29 18.03 7.67
N GLU A 366 -24.45 17.48 7.30
CA GLU A 366 -25.21 16.53 8.12
C GLU A 366 -24.76 15.07 7.92
N GLN A 367 -24.01 14.80 6.85
CA GLN A 367 -23.49 13.46 6.57
C GLN A 367 -22.46 13.06 7.63
N GLN A 368 -22.90 12.18 8.54
CA GLN A 368 -22.01 11.49 9.44
C GLN A 368 -21.17 10.46 8.67
N PRO A 369 -19.91 10.21 9.10
CA PRO A 369 -19.18 9.03 8.66
C PRO A 369 -20.07 7.80 8.85
N GLN A 370 -20.14 6.95 7.82
CA GLN A 370 -20.97 5.76 7.85
C GLN A 370 -20.59 4.85 9.02
N VAL A 371 -21.62 4.25 9.62
CA VAL A 371 -21.52 3.23 10.67
C VAL A 371 -20.76 2.01 10.12
N ARG A 372 -20.15 1.22 11.03
CA ARG A 372 -19.43 -0.03 10.74
C ARG A 372 -20.03 -0.78 9.53
N VAL A 373 -19.22 -0.99 8.51
CA VAL A 373 -19.64 -1.70 7.28
C VAL A 373 -19.82 -3.17 7.60
N THR A 374 -20.98 -3.72 7.24
CA THR A 374 -21.20 -5.16 7.18
C THR A 374 -21.00 -5.63 5.75
N PHE A 375 -20.36 -6.78 5.60
CA PHE A 375 -20.00 -7.33 4.30
C PHE A 375 -20.82 -8.59 4.02
N PRO A 376 -21.06 -8.93 2.75
CA PRO A 376 -21.54 -10.27 2.41
C PRO A 376 -20.44 -11.30 2.68
N LYS A 377 -20.80 -12.59 2.54
CA LYS A 377 -19.82 -13.65 2.36
C LYS A 377 -18.78 -13.28 1.28
N PRO A 378 -17.49 -13.68 1.44
CA PRO A 378 -16.48 -13.46 0.41
C PRO A 378 -16.97 -13.84 -0.99
N LEU A 379 -16.86 -12.90 -1.93
CA LEU A 379 -17.24 -13.10 -3.33
C LEU A 379 -16.25 -14.01 -4.06
N SER A 380 -15.01 -14.01 -3.57
CA SER A 380 -13.88 -14.82 -4.03
C SER A 380 -13.67 -16.00 -3.07
N ASN A 381 -13.06 -17.08 -3.57
CA ASN A 381 -12.66 -18.19 -2.70
C ASN A 381 -11.45 -17.75 -1.86
N PRO A 382 -11.53 -17.76 -0.51
CA PRO A 382 -10.38 -17.44 0.31
C PRO A 382 -9.21 -18.40 0.02
N PRO A 383 -7.95 -17.93 0.08
CA PRO A 383 -6.80 -18.82 0.02
C PRO A 383 -6.84 -19.86 1.15
N PRO A 384 -6.17 -21.02 1.01
CA PRO A 384 -6.21 -22.10 1.99
C PRO A 384 -5.42 -21.72 3.25
N ASN A 385 -6.01 -20.93 4.10
CA ASN A 385 -5.48 -20.46 5.37
C ASN A 385 -6.20 -21.14 6.54
N ASP A 386 -5.64 -21.02 7.73
CA ASP A 386 -6.37 -21.28 8.97
C ASP A 386 -7.54 -20.30 9.10
N GLU A 387 -8.53 -20.68 9.90
CA GLU A 387 -9.75 -19.91 10.14
C GLU A 387 -9.44 -18.49 10.62
N SER A 388 -8.62 -18.34 11.65
CA SER A 388 -8.27 -17.02 12.20
C SER A 388 -7.60 -16.07 11.19
N VAL A 389 -6.78 -16.60 10.27
CA VAL A 389 -6.15 -15.80 9.21
C VAL A 389 -7.19 -15.42 8.15
N THR A 390 -8.11 -16.33 7.85
CA THR A 390 -9.22 -16.07 6.94
C THR A 390 -10.13 -14.99 7.50
N GLU A 391 -10.44 -15.04 8.80
CA GLU A 391 -11.26 -14.04 9.47
C GLU A 391 -10.60 -12.67 9.52
N ILE A 392 -9.30 -12.58 9.81
CA ILE A 392 -8.57 -11.30 9.74
C ILE A 392 -8.62 -10.71 8.32
N LEU A 393 -8.54 -11.52 7.28
CA LEU A 393 -8.54 -11.05 5.88
C LEU A 393 -9.94 -10.69 5.37
N PHE A 394 -10.97 -11.45 5.76
CA PHE A 394 -12.29 -11.43 5.13
C PHE A 394 -13.45 -11.08 6.08
N GLY A 395 -13.18 -11.01 7.38
CA GLY A 395 -14.14 -10.75 8.44
C GLY A 395 -14.65 -12.02 9.11
N HIS A 396 -15.30 -11.84 10.25
CA HIS A 396 -15.95 -12.87 11.05
C HIS A 396 -17.38 -13.03 10.59
N ALA A 397 -17.84 -14.26 10.38
CA ALA A 397 -19.25 -14.53 10.12
C ALA A 397 -20.08 -14.17 11.36
N ASN A 398 -21.24 -13.54 11.18
CA ASN A 398 -22.20 -13.37 12.27
C ASN A 398 -23.09 -14.61 12.42
N ASP A 399 -23.93 -14.64 13.47
CA ASP A 399 -24.86 -15.74 13.76
C ASP A 399 -25.77 -16.15 12.57
N ASN A 400 -25.94 -15.27 11.58
CA ASN A 400 -26.78 -15.49 10.41
C ASN A 400 -26.01 -16.04 9.19
N ASP A 401 -24.71 -16.35 9.31
CA ASP A 401 -23.76 -16.90 8.30
C ASP A 401 -23.69 -16.15 6.94
N ASN A 402 -24.49 -15.10 6.76
CA ASN A 402 -24.65 -14.38 5.51
C ASN A 402 -24.05 -12.97 5.57
N GLN A 403 -23.69 -12.50 6.77
CA GLN A 403 -23.03 -11.22 6.95
C GLN A 403 -21.72 -11.42 7.70
N TYR A 404 -20.75 -10.63 7.30
CA TYR A 404 -19.40 -10.66 7.80
C TYR A 404 -19.07 -9.29 8.38
N GLN A 405 -18.38 -9.29 9.50
CA GLN A 405 -17.93 -8.06 10.15
C GLN A 405 -16.42 -8.11 10.34
N MET A 406 -15.75 -7.05 9.94
CA MET A 406 -14.34 -6.84 10.27
C MET A 406 -14.26 -6.35 11.72
N LYS A 407 -13.38 -6.97 12.51
CA LYS A 407 -13.05 -6.51 13.86
C LYS A 407 -11.95 -5.45 13.81
N GLU A 408 -11.78 -4.73 14.92
CA GLU A 408 -10.75 -3.69 15.00
C GLU A 408 -9.37 -4.31 14.81
N LEU A 409 -8.62 -3.75 13.87
CA LEU A 409 -7.29 -4.21 13.52
C LEU A 409 -6.27 -3.12 13.82
N SER A 410 -5.25 -3.46 14.58
CA SER A 410 -4.12 -2.58 14.81
C SER A 410 -2.89 -3.10 14.11
N CYS A 411 -2.11 -2.18 13.55
CA CYS A 411 -0.84 -2.47 12.92
C CYS A 411 0.23 -1.48 13.37
N ARG A 412 1.47 -1.96 13.44
CA ARG A 412 2.68 -1.14 13.54
C ARG A 412 3.72 -1.57 12.51
N THR A 413 4.31 -0.60 11.84
CA THR A 413 5.39 -0.78 10.86
C THR A 413 6.30 0.44 10.82
N ASN A 414 7.50 0.28 10.27
CA ASN A 414 8.43 1.40 9.98
C ASN A 414 8.62 1.61 8.48
N PHE A 415 7.81 0.95 7.67
CA PHE A 415 7.85 1.17 6.24
C PHE A 415 7.51 2.63 5.94
N LEU A 416 8.29 3.22 5.04
CA LEU A 416 8.09 4.59 4.57
C LEU A 416 7.60 4.57 3.13
N PRO A 417 6.83 5.59 2.70
CA PRO A 417 6.40 6.76 3.47
C PRO A 417 5.31 6.43 4.51
N ALA A 418 5.28 7.20 5.60
CA ALA A 418 4.32 7.08 6.69
C ALA A 418 3.59 8.42 6.91
N THR A 419 2.34 8.37 7.38
CA THR A 419 1.55 9.54 7.76
C THR A 419 1.34 9.63 9.27
N ASP A 420 1.51 8.51 9.97
CA ASP A 420 1.45 8.42 11.43
C ASP A 420 2.80 7.92 11.96
N TYR A 421 3.61 8.84 12.46
CA TYR A 421 4.94 8.55 13.02
C TYR A 421 4.87 8.09 14.48
N GLU A 422 3.71 8.14 15.13
CA GLU A 422 3.50 7.64 16.49
C GLU A 422 3.23 6.14 16.46
N LYS A 423 2.54 5.65 15.42
CA LYS A 423 2.24 4.22 15.21
C LYS A 423 3.32 3.46 14.45
N VAL A 424 4.56 3.56 14.91
CA VAL A 424 5.72 2.82 14.34
C VAL A 424 6.05 1.55 15.13
N LEU A 425 6.78 0.60 14.54
CA LEU A 425 7.13 -0.67 15.21
C LEU A 425 7.90 -0.49 16.54
N PRO A 426 8.92 0.40 16.66
CA PRO A 426 9.56 0.71 17.94
C PRO A 426 8.59 1.19 19.04
N SER A 427 7.42 1.75 18.71
CA SER A 427 6.44 2.17 19.71
C SER A 427 5.90 1.02 20.56
N LEU A 428 5.98 -0.22 20.04
CA LEU A 428 5.59 -1.43 20.78
C LEU A 428 6.70 -1.97 21.66
N VAL A 429 7.95 -1.61 21.40
CA VAL A 429 9.11 -2.26 22.03
C VAL A 429 9.29 -1.74 23.44
N ILE A 430 9.31 -2.66 24.40
CA ILE A 430 9.51 -2.34 25.82
C ILE A 430 10.91 -2.71 26.31
N ALA A 431 11.55 -3.69 25.69
CA ALA A 431 12.94 -4.07 25.94
C ALA A 431 13.54 -4.83 24.73
N GLY A 432 14.86 -4.95 24.70
CA GLY A 432 15.58 -5.75 23.70
C GLY A 432 15.92 -5.02 22.40
N LEU A 433 15.65 -3.71 22.29
CA LEU A 433 16.12 -2.88 21.18
C LEU A 433 17.52 -2.30 21.45
N SER A 434 18.39 -2.34 20.45
CA SER A 434 19.69 -1.67 20.47
C SER A 434 19.52 -0.16 20.35
N ASN A 435 20.05 0.59 21.31
CA ASN A 435 19.97 2.06 21.34
C ASN A 435 20.92 2.75 20.34
N GLU A 436 21.81 2.02 19.68
CA GLU A 436 22.80 2.58 18.75
C GLU A 436 22.33 2.60 17.30
N ALA A 437 21.34 1.77 16.97
CA ALA A 437 20.77 1.68 15.63
C ALA A 437 19.48 2.47 15.57
N THR A 438 19.59 3.72 15.10
CA THR A 438 18.47 4.67 15.06
C THR A 438 18.05 4.96 13.62
N ALA A 439 16.98 5.74 13.46
CA ALA A 439 16.52 6.17 12.15
C ALA A 439 17.52 7.14 11.49
N GLU A 440 18.22 7.95 12.28
CA GLU A 440 19.16 8.97 11.80
C GLU A 440 20.39 8.35 11.14
N ASN A 441 20.82 7.18 11.59
CA ASN A 441 21.97 6.46 11.03
C ASN A 441 21.58 5.20 10.24
N ILE A 442 20.33 5.12 9.75
CA ILE A 442 19.78 3.96 9.02
C ILE A 442 20.58 3.58 7.76
N MET A 443 21.29 4.54 7.19
CA MET A 443 22.13 4.36 6.01
C MET A 443 23.53 3.83 6.32
N GLU A 444 23.89 3.60 7.59
CA GLU A 444 25.15 2.99 8.00
C GLU A 444 25.09 1.45 7.93
N THR A 445 26.24 0.81 7.72
CA THR A 445 26.30 -0.65 7.74
C THR A 445 26.39 -1.17 9.17
N ARG A 446 25.47 -2.06 9.56
CA ARG A 446 25.45 -2.69 10.88
C ARG A 446 26.38 -3.92 10.92
N ASN A 447 27.36 -3.89 11.82
CA ASN A 447 28.23 -5.04 12.15
C ASN A 447 27.60 -5.90 13.27
N ASP A 448 28.27 -6.97 13.70
CA ASP A 448 27.73 -7.90 14.71
C ASP A 448 27.62 -7.25 16.11
N ASP A 449 28.39 -6.21 16.41
CA ASP A 449 28.36 -5.53 17.72
C ASP A 449 27.02 -4.86 18.00
N PHE A 450 26.35 -4.31 16.98
CA PHE A 450 25.00 -3.76 17.12
C PHE A 450 24.01 -4.82 17.58
N TYR A 451 24.15 -6.03 17.03
CA TYR A 451 23.25 -7.15 17.28
C TYR A 451 23.49 -7.78 18.66
N HIS A 452 24.72 -7.75 19.17
CA HIS A 452 25.02 -8.19 20.54
C HIS A 452 24.41 -7.27 21.61
N LYS A 453 24.01 -6.04 21.24
CA LYS A 453 23.37 -5.06 22.13
C LYS A 453 21.84 -5.12 22.09
N GLY A 454 21.26 -5.95 21.23
CA GLY A 454 19.82 -6.09 21.04
C GLY A 454 19.42 -6.21 19.58
N TRP A 455 18.12 -6.17 19.33
CA TRP A 455 17.54 -6.07 18.00
C TRP A 455 17.84 -4.69 17.40
N VAL A 456 18.04 -4.65 16.09
CA VAL A 456 18.58 -3.49 15.38
C VAL A 456 17.54 -2.93 14.43
N LEU A 457 17.25 -1.63 14.50
CA LEU A 457 16.47 -0.95 13.47
C LEU A 457 17.34 -0.77 12.22
N ASP A 458 16.98 -1.44 11.12
CA ASP A 458 17.81 -1.47 9.91
C ASP A 458 16.99 -1.57 8.61
N VAL A 459 17.69 -1.47 7.49
CA VAL A 459 17.23 -1.85 6.14
C VAL A 459 18.12 -2.97 5.59
N SER A 460 17.61 -3.72 4.60
CA SER A 460 18.42 -4.76 3.98
C SER A 460 19.64 -4.15 3.26
N PRO A 461 20.76 -4.90 3.12
CA PRO A 461 21.93 -4.42 2.39
C PRO A 461 21.60 -4.00 0.95
N VAL A 462 20.70 -4.74 0.28
CA VAL A 462 20.25 -4.44 -1.08
C VAL A 462 19.48 -3.11 -1.14
N GLU A 463 18.58 -2.88 -0.18
CA GLU A 463 17.83 -1.62 -0.08
C GLU A 463 18.80 -0.45 0.17
N ARG A 464 19.71 -0.58 1.14
CA ARG A 464 20.72 0.44 1.48
C ARG A 464 21.59 0.80 0.28
N ASP A 465 22.13 -0.20 -0.40
CA ASP A 465 23.00 0.01 -1.57
C ASP A 465 22.21 0.64 -2.73
N THR A 466 20.95 0.25 -2.90
CA THR A 466 20.07 0.86 -3.92
C THR A 466 19.83 2.33 -3.61
N LYS A 467 19.54 2.69 -2.36
CA LYS A 467 19.32 4.08 -1.94
C LYS A 467 20.59 4.92 -2.09
N ARG A 468 21.76 4.42 -1.67
CA ARG A 468 23.05 5.08 -1.91
C ARG A 468 23.30 5.33 -3.41
N LYS A 469 22.97 4.37 -4.28
CA LYS A 469 23.08 4.56 -5.74
C LYS A 469 22.10 5.61 -6.28
N VAL A 470 20.89 5.69 -5.74
CA VAL A 470 19.93 6.76 -6.07
C VAL A 470 20.52 8.12 -5.68
N GLU A 471 21.14 8.25 -4.50
CA GLU A 471 21.78 9.49 -4.06
C GLU A 471 22.94 9.91 -4.97
N THR A 472 23.74 8.97 -5.49
CA THR A 472 24.82 9.30 -6.45
C THR A 472 24.32 9.90 -7.77
N CYS A 473 23.03 9.76 -8.07
CA CYS A 473 22.36 10.37 -9.21
C CYS A 473 21.69 11.73 -8.90
N GLY A 474 21.95 12.33 -7.74
CA GLY A 474 21.30 13.55 -7.28
C GLY A 474 19.94 13.31 -6.61
N GLY A 475 19.66 12.06 -6.24
CA GLY A 475 18.37 11.66 -5.68
C GLY A 475 17.27 11.60 -6.74
N LEU A 476 16.27 10.74 -6.52
CA LEU A 476 15.05 10.69 -7.35
C LEU A 476 13.80 11.13 -6.56
N GLY A 477 13.96 11.47 -5.28
CA GLY A 477 12.89 11.91 -4.38
C GLY A 477 12.01 10.78 -3.83
N TYR A 478 12.34 9.50 -4.06
CA TYR A 478 11.54 8.40 -3.52
C TYR A 478 11.72 8.26 -2.01
N ILE A 479 10.61 8.32 -1.28
CA ILE A 479 10.58 8.13 0.17
C ILE A 479 10.49 6.64 0.54
N ASP A 480 10.24 5.76 -0.43
CA ASP A 480 9.95 4.34 -0.17
C ASP A 480 11.10 3.61 0.54
N MET A 481 10.91 3.18 1.79
CA MET A 481 11.94 2.44 2.54
C MET A 481 11.33 1.30 3.34
N LYS A 482 12.00 0.16 3.36
CA LYS A 482 11.59 -1.04 4.11
C LYS A 482 12.34 -1.17 5.42
N ILE A 483 12.14 -0.21 6.32
CA ILE A 483 12.78 -0.23 7.64
C ILE A 483 12.11 -1.33 8.49
N ALA A 484 12.92 -2.15 9.15
CA ALA A 484 12.45 -3.27 9.97
C ALA A 484 13.38 -3.48 11.17
N LEU A 485 12.93 -4.28 12.13
CA LEU A 485 13.76 -4.74 13.25
C LEU A 485 14.47 -6.02 12.85
N TYR A 486 15.80 -6.08 13.01
CA TYR A 486 16.63 -7.24 12.67
C TYR A 486 17.25 -7.85 13.93
N GLY A 487 17.26 -9.17 14.02
CA GLY A 487 17.76 -9.90 15.19
C GLY A 487 18.49 -11.19 14.82
N ILE A 488 19.49 -11.54 15.62
CA ILE A 488 20.19 -12.84 15.63
C ILE A 488 20.06 -13.44 17.04
N PRO A 489 20.43 -14.70 17.28
CA PRO A 489 20.29 -15.31 18.61
C PRO A 489 20.94 -14.50 19.73
N GLU A 490 22.10 -13.90 19.46
CA GLU A 490 22.85 -13.06 20.39
C GLU A 490 22.17 -11.72 20.70
N SER A 491 21.15 -11.32 19.92
CA SER A 491 20.32 -10.15 20.21
C SER A 491 19.41 -10.34 21.42
N GLY A 492 19.21 -11.58 21.87
CA GLY A 492 18.30 -11.89 22.96
C GLY A 492 16.82 -11.68 22.59
N PRO A 493 15.93 -11.70 23.59
CA PRO A 493 14.51 -11.50 23.36
C PRO A 493 14.19 -10.04 23.03
N LEU A 494 13.32 -9.83 22.05
CA LEU A 494 12.62 -8.57 21.80
C LEU A 494 11.28 -8.62 22.54
N GLU A 495 11.11 -7.74 23.53
CA GLU A 495 9.87 -7.65 24.30
C GLU A 495 8.99 -6.56 23.72
N LEU A 496 7.76 -6.93 23.36
CA LEU A 496 6.73 -6.06 22.80
C LEU A 496 5.51 -5.99 23.73
N PHE A 497 4.82 -4.86 23.72
CA PHE A 497 3.52 -4.68 24.36
C PHE A 497 2.51 -4.18 23.34
N LEU A 498 1.55 -5.04 22.96
CA LEU A 498 0.54 -4.71 21.95
C LEU A 498 -0.69 -4.10 22.64
N PRO A 499 -0.96 -2.80 22.50
CA PRO A 499 -2.06 -2.16 23.24
C PRO A 499 -3.43 -2.64 22.74
N TYR A 500 -4.39 -2.74 23.66
CA TYR A 500 -5.81 -2.82 23.33
C TYR A 500 -6.31 -1.39 23.01
N GLU A 501 -6.66 -1.16 21.75
CA GLU A 501 -7.13 0.10 21.18
C GLU A 501 -8.65 0.11 20.93
N GLY A 502 -9.32 -1.02 21.18
CA GLY A 502 -10.76 -1.16 21.02
C GLY A 502 -11.57 -0.33 22.03
N ALA A 503 -12.89 -0.28 21.80
CA ALA A 503 -13.78 0.44 22.70
C ALA A 503 -13.80 -0.23 24.09
N PRO A 504 -13.83 0.54 25.19
CA PRO A 504 -14.05 -0.02 26.52
C PRO A 504 -15.36 -0.80 26.50
N HIS A 505 -15.31 -2.06 26.88
CA HIS A 505 -16.48 -2.91 27.06
C HIS A 505 -16.49 -3.41 28.52
N ASP A 506 -17.69 -3.53 29.09
CA ASP A 506 -17.89 -3.83 30.51
C ASP A 506 -17.45 -5.26 30.81
N HIS A 507 -16.24 -5.40 31.34
CA HIS A 507 -15.76 -6.66 31.91
C HIS A 507 -15.87 -6.62 33.44
N ASN A 508 -16.14 -7.79 34.04
CA ASN A 508 -16.12 -7.98 35.49
C ASN A 508 -14.76 -8.58 35.92
N ASP A 509 -14.08 -7.92 36.85
CA ASP A 509 -12.67 -7.99 37.29
C ASP A 509 -11.94 -9.35 37.47
N ALA A 510 -12.59 -10.52 37.45
CA ALA A 510 -11.97 -11.78 37.92
C ALA A 510 -11.53 -12.77 36.81
N THR A 511 -12.17 -12.76 35.63
CA THR A 511 -11.79 -13.60 34.47
C THR A 511 -10.97 -12.84 33.42
N GLU A 512 -10.71 -11.56 33.66
CA GLU A 512 -10.17 -10.58 32.69
C GLU A 512 -8.72 -10.76 32.25
N SER A 513 -7.96 -11.62 32.93
CA SER A 513 -6.54 -11.78 32.61
C SER A 513 -6.30 -12.58 31.32
N ASP A 514 -7.28 -13.33 30.82
CA ASP A 514 -7.09 -14.20 29.66
C ASP A 514 -7.08 -13.40 28.35
N ALA A 515 -5.97 -13.47 27.62
CA ALA A 515 -5.74 -12.69 26.41
C ALA A 515 -6.74 -13.00 25.28
N GLN A 516 -7.28 -14.22 25.22
CA GLN A 516 -8.23 -14.62 24.17
C GLN A 516 -9.57 -13.89 24.24
N HIS A 517 -9.86 -13.23 25.38
CA HIS A 517 -11.06 -12.40 25.53
C HIS A 517 -10.90 -10.99 24.93
N TRP A 518 -9.65 -10.59 24.67
CA TRP A 518 -9.30 -9.23 24.21
C TRP A 518 -8.73 -9.23 22.79
N PHE A 519 -8.06 -10.31 22.42
CA PHE A 519 -7.30 -10.44 21.18
C PHE A 519 -7.65 -11.74 20.47
N ASP A 520 -8.04 -11.63 19.20
CA ASP A 520 -8.42 -12.78 18.37
C ASP A 520 -7.23 -13.37 17.61
N GLY A 521 -6.29 -12.53 17.20
CA GLY A 521 -5.19 -12.98 16.36
C GLY A 521 -3.98 -12.06 16.37
N LEU A 522 -2.84 -12.65 16.03
CA LEU A 522 -1.55 -11.98 15.92
C LEU A 522 -0.84 -12.48 14.65
N ILE A 523 -0.53 -11.55 13.75
CA ILE A 523 0.26 -11.79 12.54
C ILE A 523 1.59 -11.04 12.67
N VAL A 524 2.67 -11.74 12.36
CA VAL A 524 4.02 -11.19 12.31
C VAL A 524 4.56 -11.34 10.91
N CYS A 525 5.04 -10.25 10.33
CA CYS A 525 5.62 -10.26 8.99
C CYS A 525 7.07 -9.81 8.97
N GLU A 526 7.82 -10.32 8.01
CA GLU A 526 9.21 -9.94 7.73
C GLU A 526 9.30 -8.91 6.60
N ALA A 527 10.43 -8.22 6.51
CA ALA A 527 10.69 -7.31 5.42
C ALA A 527 10.80 -8.10 4.11
N ASN A 528 10.16 -7.56 3.08
CA ASN A 528 10.08 -8.23 1.80
C ASN A 528 11.32 -7.97 0.95
N ASP A 529 12.42 -8.61 1.33
CA ASP A 529 13.72 -8.47 0.70
C ASP A 529 14.14 -9.75 -0.04
N LYS A 530 14.98 -9.58 -1.06
CA LYS A 530 15.61 -10.71 -1.73
C LYS A 530 16.65 -11.33 -0.79
N ARG A 531 16.34 -12.51 -0.25
CA ARG A 531 17.17 -13.22 0.72
C ARG A 531 17.49 -14.64 0.23
N SER A 532 18.57 -15.22 0.74
CA SER A 532 18.92 -16.60 0.43
C SER A 532 17.96 -17.59 1.12
N LYS A 533 18.05 -18.88 0.78
CA LYS A 533 17.19 -19.92 1.39
C LYS A 533 17.59 -20.25 2.83
N GLU A 534 18.85 -19.97 3.16
CA GLU A 534 19.49 -20.16 4.46
C GLU A 534 19.20 -19.00 5.43
N ALA A 535 18.68 -17.88 4.90
CA ALA A 535 18.25 -16.77 5.71
C ALA A 535 17.12 -17.19 6.67
N CYS A 536 17.01 -16.47 7.80
CA CYS A 536 15.99 -16.73 8.80
C CYS A 536 14.59 -16.86 8.18
N GLN A 537 13.85 -17.86 8.67
CA GLN A 537 12.45 -18.13 8.33
C GLN A 537 11.60 -18.00 9.60
N LEU A 538 10.58 -17.13 9.56
CA LEU A 538 9.75 -16.80 10.73
C LEU A 538 9.14 -18.02 11.42
N ASP A 539 8.74 -19.03 10.66
CA ASP A 539 8.08 -20.23 11.17
C ASP A 539 9.02 -21.27 11.79
N ARG A 540 10.32 -21.19 11.48
CA ARG A 540 11.31 -22.18 11.91
C ARG A 540 12.32 -21.62 12.88
N ASP A 541 12.80 -20.41 12.60
CA ASP A 541 14.01 -19.85 13.19
C ASP A 541 13.70 -18.78 14.25
N ILE A 542 12.43 -18.61 14.61
CA ILE A 542 11.98 -17.73 15.69
C ILE A 542 11.24 -18.54 16.75
N GLU A 543 11.35 -18.11 18.00
CA GLU A 543 10.50 -18.50 19.11
C GLU A 543 9.58 -17.34 19.49
N TYR A 544 8.30 -17.64 19.67
CA TYR A 544 7.27 -16.69 20.08
C TYR A 544 6.73 -17.09 21.45
N VAL A 545 6.66 -16.12 22.37
CA VAL A 545 5.96 -16.25 23.65
C VAL A 545 4.90 -15.15 23.69
N VAL A 546 3.63 -15.54 23.80
CA VAL A 546 2.49 -14.61 23.78
C VAL A 546 1.77 -14.72 25.13
N GLY A 547 1.66 -13.59 25.83
CA GLY A 547 1.06 -13.53 27.17
C GLY A 547 1.71 -14.48 28.17
N GLY A 548 3.02 -14.71 28.06
CA GLY A 548 3.77 -15.64 28.91
C GLY A 548 3.69 -17.12 28.50
N VAL A 549 2.96 -17.45 27.43
CA VAL A 549 2.82 -18.83 26.92
C VAL A 549 3.61 -18.99 25.63
N LYS A 550 4.48 -20.00 25.58
CA LYS A 550 5.24 -20.35 24.37
C LYS A 550 4.30 -20.88 23.30
N VAL A 551 4.36 -20.29 22.11
CA VAL A 551 3.55 -20.70 20.96
C VAL A 551 4.17 -21.97 20.35
N PRO A 552 3.44 -23.09 20.28
CA PRO A 552 4.01 -24.38 19.87
C PRO A 552 4.33 -24.44 18.37
N SER A 553 3.53 -23.76 17.55
CA SER A 553 3.66 -23.70 16.10
C SER A 553 3.01 -22.45 15.54
N VAL A 554 3.54 -21.95 14.44
CA VAL A 554 2.95 -20.82 13.69
C VAL A 554 2.62 -21.28 12.27
N VAL A 555 1.65 -20.64 11.64
CA VAL A 555 1.20 -21.01 10.29
C VAL A 555 1.49 -19.89 9.30
N ARG A 556 2.07 -20.23 8.16
CA ARG A 556 2.35 -19.23 7.12
C ARG A 556 1.04 -18.74 6.51
N VAL A 557 0.94 -17.42 6.34
CA VAL A 557 -0.19 -16.80 5.63
C VAL A 557 -0.05 -17.08 4.14
N ASN A 558 -1.11 -17.60 3.52
CA ASN A 558 -1.20 -17.99 2.12
C ASN A 558 -2.01 -16.96 1.33
N GLY A 559 -1.60 -16.72 0.08
CA GLY A 559 -2.25 -15.78 -0.84
C GLY A 559 -2.01 -14.31 -0.49
N ALA A 560 -2.13 -13.94 0.78
CA ALA A 560 -1.75 -12.63 1.32
C ALA A 560 -0.32 -12.68 1.87
N GLY A 561 0.49 -11.63 1.67
CA GLY A 561 1.86 -11.61 2.17
C GLY A 561 2.83 -12.51 1.39
N GLU A 562 2.58 -12.75 0.10
CA GLU A 562 3.49 -13.50 -0.77
C GLU A 562 4.21 -12.59 -1.75
N TYR A 563 5.54 -12.71 -1.82
CA TYR A 563 6.35 -12.04 -2.81
C TYR A 563 7.46 -12.92 -3.34
N LEU A 564 7.63 -12.94 -4.66
CA LEU A 564 8.57 -13.82 -5.35
C LEU A 564 8.44 -15.29 -4.86
N LYS A 565 7.19 -15.71 -4.59
CA LYS A 565 6.81 -17.04 -4.07
C LYS A 565 7.27 -17.33 -2.62
N ARG A 566 7.77 -16.32 -1.90
CA ARG A 566 8.08 -16.40 -0.48
C ARG A 566 6.91 -15.82 0.30
N LYS A 567 6.42 -16.58 1.28
CA LYS A 567 5.44 -16.12 2.27
C LYS A 567 6.20 -15.33 3.33
N THR A 568 5.88 -14.06 3.49
CA THR A 568 6.57 -13.13 4.38
C THR A 568 5.84 -12.92 5.70
N CYS A 569 4.74 -13.61 5.95
CA CYS A 569 3.94 -13.46 7.15
C CYS A 569 3.60 -14.82 7.78
N VAL A 570 3.54 -14.86 9.10
CA VAL A 570 3.05 -16.00 9.89
C VAL A 570 1.95 -15.55 10.83
N SER A 571 0.93 -16.39 10.99
CA SER A 571 -0.05 -16.31 12.06
C SER A 571 0.54 -16.97 13.29
N VAL A 572 0.76 -16.15 14.32
CA VAL A 572 1.25 -16.57 15.63
C VAL A 572 0.07 -16.98 16.52
N GLY A 573 -1.08 -16.31 16.36
CA GLY A 573 -2.28 -16.53 17.16
C GLY A 573 -2.11 -16.09 18.63
N VAL A 574 -3.16 -16.31 19.42
CA VAL A 574 -3.17 -16.09 20.87
C VAL A 574 -3.38 -17.45 21.54
N PRO A 575 -2.32 -18.09 22.09
CA PRO A 575 -2.41 -19.44 22.62
C PRO A 575 -3.25 -19.48 23.90
N ALA A 576 -3.92 -20.62 24.14
CA ALA A 576 -4.69 -20.83 25.35
C ALA A 576 -3.83 -20.62 26.61
N GLY A 577 -4.36 -19.88 27.58
CA GLY A 577 -3.66 -19.53 28.81
C GLY A 577 -2.76 -18.30 28.72
N ALA A 578 -2.60 -17.69 27.54
CA ALA A 578 -1.94 -16.40 27.38
C ALA A 578 -2.63 -15.33 28.24
N LYS A 579 -1.84 -14.46 28.85
CA LYS A 579 -2.33 -13.40 29.73
C LYS A 579 -2.13 -12.00 29.16
N ILE A 580 -3.10 -11.12 29.39
CA ILE A 580 -2.90 -9.69 29.20
C ILE A 580 -1.93 -9.14 30.26
N GLY A 581 -1.22 -8.09 29.90
CA GLY A 581 -0.43 -7.27 30.81
C GLY A 581 -1.13 -5.93 31.04
N ARG A 582 -0.81 -5.30 32.17
CA ARG A 582 -1.20 -3.92 32.44
C ARG A 582 0.06 -3.06 32.56
N ARG A 583 0.12 -1.94 31.85
CA ARG A 583 1.25 -1.01 31.87
C ARG A 583 0.78 0.39 32.21
N GLN A 584 1.54 1.12 33.02
CA GLN A 584 1.31 2.55 33.16
C GLN A 584 1.76 3.25 31.88
N GLU A 585 0.80 3.82 31.17
CA GLU A 585 1.01 4.70 30.05
C GLU A 585 0.98 6.14 30.57
N VAL A 586 1.99 6.92 30.21
CA VAL A 586 2.00 8.35 30.45
C VAL A 586 1.43 8.98 29.18
N ALA A 587 0.20 9.47 29.26
CA ALA A 587 -0.42 10.20 28.18
C ALA A 587 0.34 11.51 27.91
N ALA A 588 0.10 12.12 26.75
CA ALA A 588 0.76 13.37 26.35
C ALA A 588 0.52 14.54 27.35
N ASP A 589 -0.57 14.51 28.11
CA ASP A 589 -0.90 15.46 29.17
C ASP A 589 -0.27 15.09 30.54
N SER A 590 0.65 14.11 30.55
CA SER A 590 1.28 13.53 31.75
C SER A 590 0.32 12.78 32.67
N SER A 591 -0.95 12.58 32.28
CA SER A 591 -1.84 11.70 33.05
C SER A 591 -1.37 10.26 32.92
N GLN A 592 -1.42 9.52 34.03
CA GLN A 592 -1.10 8.10 34.05
C GLN A 592 -2.37 7.31 33.84
N THR A 593 -2.47 6.63 32.70
CA THR A 593 -3.53 5.67 32.42
C THR A 593 -2.95 4.27 32.48
N GLN A 594 -3.68 3.32 33.06
CA GLN A 594 -3.25 1.92 33.02
C GLN A 594 -3.74 1.30 31.72
N GLY A 595 -2.85 1.18 30.73
CA GLY A 595 -3.11 0.52 29.46
C GLY A 595 -3.17 -0.99 29.63
N ILE A 596 -4.14 -1.63 28.99
CA ILE A 596 -4.24 -3.09 28.83
C ILE A 596 -3.59 -3.45 27.50
N GLY A 597 -2.81 -4.53 27.47
CA GLY A 597 -2.19 -4.99 26.24
C GLY A 597 -1.72 -6.44 26.31
N LEU A 598 -1.26 -6.95 25.18
CA LEU A 598 -0.73 -8.30 25.03
C LEU A 598 0.81 -8.27 25.07
N PRO A 599 1.47 -8.82 26.11
CA PRO A 599 2.91 -8.98 26.13
C PRO A 599 3.33 -10.04 25.11
N VAL A 600 4.33 -9.73 24.27
CA VAL A 600 4.87 -10.66 23.27
C VAL A 600 6.39 -10.62 23.32
N SER A 601 7.03 -11.78 23.50
CA SER A 601 8.48 -11.93 23.41
C SER A 601 8.85 -12.69 22.13
N ILE A 602 9.81 -12.16 21.38
CA ILE A 602 10.29 -12.73 20.11
C ILE A 602 11.80 -12.97 20.20
N THR A 603 12.23 -14.22 20.01
CA THR A 603 13.65 -14.60 20.10
C THR A 603 14.10 -15.33 18.84
N ALA A 604 15.19 -14.88 18.21
CA ALA A 604 15.81 -15.57 17.09
C ALA A 604 16.57 -16.82 17.58
N LYS A 605 16.49 -17.93 16.85
CA LYS A 605 17.13 -19.21 17.19
C LYS A 605 18.36 -19.48 16.34
N ALA A 606 19.31 -20.23 16.90
CA ALA A 606 20.43 -20.77 16.14
C ALA A 606 19.92 -21.68 15.00
N PRO A 607 20.61 -21.74 13.83
CA PRO A 607 21.93 -21.18 13.55
C PRO A 607 21.90 -19.82 12.80
N VAL A 608 20.83 -19.01 12.96
CA VAL A 608 20.73 -17.72 12.27
C VAL A 608 21.90 -16.80 12.63
N THR A 609 22.51 -16.16 11.64
CA THR A 609 23.54 -15.13 11.82
C THR A 609 23.27 -13.96 10.88
N ARG A 610 23.93 -12.82 11.10
CA ARG A 610 23.82 -11.66 10.20
C ARG A 610 24.24 -12.01 8.77
N LYS A 611 25.30 -12.81 8.62
CA LYS A 611 25.87 -13.20 7.31
C LYS A 611 24.95 -14.10 6.50
N VAL A 612 24.27 -15.05 7.13
CA VAL A 612 23.28 -15.92 6.45
C VAL A 612 21.93 -15.22 6.29
N GLY A 613 21.69 -14.15 7.06
CA GLY A 613 20.54 -13.27 6.99
C GLY A 613 19.76 -13.30 8.29
N ALA A 614 19.94 -12.27 9.12
CA ALA A 614 19.26 -12.06 10.40
C ALA A 614 17.74 -12.13 10.28
N CYS A 615 17.04 -12.61 11.31
CA CYS A 615 15.58 -12.53 11.36
C CYS A 615 15.13 -11.08 11.26
N CYS A 616 14.04 -10.80 10.56
CA CYS A 616 13.54 -9.43 10.46
C CYS A 616 12.03 -9.35 10.66
N LEU A 617 11.58 -8.27 11.32
CA LEU A 617 10.19 -7.98 11.63
C LEU A 617 9.85 -6.62 11.03
N SER A 618 8.94 -6.61 10.05
CA SER A 618 8.50 -5.40 9.35
C SER A 618 7.13 -4.91 9.81
N HIS A 619 6.24 -5.84 10.18
CA HIS A 619 4.89 -5.52 10.60
C HIS A 619 4.48 -6.43 11.76
N ILE A 620 3.83 -5.84 12.75
CA ILE A 620 3.11 -6.54 13.81
C ILE A 620 1.66 -6.10 13.71
N VAL A 621 0.77 -7.07 13.52
CA VAL A 621 -0.65 -6.86 13.27
C VAL A 621 -1.44 -7.70 14.24
N TRP A 622 -2.41 -7.11 14.94
CA TRP A 622 -3.25 -7.84 15.87
C TRP A 622 -4.71 -7.41 15.74
N GLU A 623 -5.59 -8.40 15.81
CA GLU A 623 -7.04 -8.23 15.79
C GLU A 623 -7.58 -8.25 17.22
N GLN A 624 -8.52 -7.36 17.50
CA GLN A 624 -9.08 -7.12 18.82
C GLN A 624 -10.59 -7.33 18.83
N HIS A 625 -11.11 -7.78 19.97
CA HIS A 625 -12.56 -7.98 20.19
C HIS A 625 -13.36 -6.68 20.19
#